data_AF-A0A7X8HGR5-F1
#
_entry.id   AF-A0A7X8HGR5-F1
#
_cell.length_a   1.000
_cell.length_b   1.000
_cell.length_c   1.000
_cell.angle_alpha   90.00
_cell.angle_beta   90.00
_cell.angle_gamma   90.00
#
_symmetry.space_group_name_H-M   'P 1'
#
loop_
_entity.id
_entity.type
_entity.pdbx_description
1 polymer ?
#
loop_
_entity_poly.entity_id
_entity_poly.type
_entity_poly.pdbx_seq_one_letter_code
_entity_poly.pdbx_strand_id
1 'polypeptide(L)'
;MYLLLNTSYKIKMEFKEYRSFYLGEIKDCLAEIRFTHRDENIIAAESTKVSETLKGQGVGKKLVEKLVNYARNEKKKIIPVCPFVVATFEKTPEYADVWQKE
;
A
#
# COMPACT_ATOMS: atom_id res chain seq x y z
N MET A 1 -6.31 9.28 -31.15
CA MET A 1 -7.38 8.43 -30.60
C MET A 1 -6.71 7.42 -29.68
N TYR A 2 -7.09 7.44 -28.40
CA TYR A 2 -6.32 6.96 -27.24
C TYR A 2 -5.53 5.65 -27.45
N LEU A 3 -4.21 5.74 -27.28
CA LEU A 3 -3.30 4.60 -27.16
C LEU A 3 -3.66 3.80 -25.90
N LEU A 4 -3.78 2.49 -26.11
CA LEU A 4 -4.07 1.45 -25.13
C LEU A 4 -3.09 1.50 -23.96
N LEU A 5 -3.49 2.05 -22.80
CA LEU A 5 -2.86 1.74 -21.51
C LEU A 5 -3.49 0.46 -20.95
N ASN A 6 -3.46 -0.63 -21.73
CA ASN A 6 -3.72 -1.98 -21.27
C ASN A 6 -2.40 -2.61 -20.86
N THR A 7 -1.84 -2.15 -19.74
CA THR A 7 -0.76 -2.88 -19.09
C THR A 7 -1.34 -3.52 -17.84
N SER A 8 -1.47 -4.85 -17.89
CA SER A 8 -1.99 -5.71 -16.82
C SER A 8 -1.04 -5.74 -15.62
N TYR A 9 -0.89 -4.61 -14.93
CA TYR A 9 -0.07 -4.53 -13.74
C TYR A 9 -0.79 -5.25 -12.57
N LYS A 10 -0.31 -6.44 -12.20
CA LYS A 10 -0.82 -7.20 -11.05
C LYS A 10 -0.08 -6.78 -9.78
N ILE A 11 -0.81 -6.45 -8.72
CA ILE A 11 -0.22 -6.26 -7.39
C ILE A 11 0.20 -7.63 -6.86
N LYS A 12 1.48 -7.79 -6.54
CA LYS A 12 2.06 -9.00 -5.96
C LYS A 12 2.48 -8.75 -4.52
N MET A 13 2.48 -9.81 -3.71
CA MET A 13 2.91 -9.80 -2.31
C MET A 13 4.20 -10.60 -2.19
N GLU A 14 5.19 -10.09 -1.48
CA GLU A 14 6.45 -10.79 -1.21
C GLU A 14 6.82 -10.70 0.27
N PHE A 15 7.44 -11.77 0.77
CA PHE A 15 7.94 -11.90 2.13
C PHE A 15 9.47 -11.98 2.07
N LYS A 16 10.15 -10.87 2.34
CA LYS A 16 11.61 -10.83 2.58
C LYS A 16 11.84 -10.52 4.06
N GLU A 17 12.76 -9.61 4.38
CA GLU A 17 12.97 -9.07 5.73
C GLU A 17 11.77 -8.22 6.21
N TYR A 18 10.97 -7.72 5.26
CA TYR A 18 9.71 -6.99 5.45
C TYR A 18 8.63 -7.56 4.52
N ARG A 19 7.35 -7.29 4.83
CA ARG A 19 6.24 -7.60 3.93
C ARG A 19 6.01 -6.41 3.01
N SER A 20 5.93 -6.63 1.70
CA SER A 20 5.60 -5.57 0.76
C SER A 20 4.61 -5.99 -0.30
N PHE A 21 3.77 -5.03 -0.71
CA PHE A 21 2.98 -5.14 -1.92
C PHE A 21 3.64 -4.28 -3.00
N TYR A 22 3.81 -4.84 -4.20
CA TYR A 22 4.44 -4.12 -5.30
C TYR A 22 3.66 -4.26 -6.60
N LEU A 23 3.89 -3.31 -7.50
CA LEU A 23 3.33 -3.25 -8.83
C LEU A 23 4.46 -3.11 -9.85
N GLY A 24 4.60 -4.10 -10.74
CA GLY A 24 5.68 -4.17 -11.75
C GLY A 24 6.38 -5.55 -11.79
N GLU A 25 7.47 -5.64 -12.55
CA GLU A 25 8.41 -6.76 -12.49
C GLU A 25 9.44 -6.52 -11.38
N ILE A 26 10.06 -7.58 -10.83
CA ILE A 26 11.00 -7.45 -9.68
C ILE A 26 12.19 -6.52 -10.02
N LYS A 27 12.63 -6.49 -11.28
CA LYS A 27 13.69 -5.60 -11.77
C LYS A 27 13.24 -4.15 -12.00
N ASP A 28 11.95 -3.95 -12.27
CA ASP A 28 11.31 -2.67 -12.58
C ASP A 28 10.13 -2.46 -11.63
N CYS A 29 10.43 -2.35 -10.34
CA CYS A 29 9.42 -2.09 -9.32
C CYS A 29 8.89 -0.66 -9.50
N LEU A 30 7.72 -0.54 -10.11
CA LEU A 30 7.12 0.77 -10.41
C LEU A 30 6.40 1.36 -9.20
N ALA A 31 5.96 0.54 -8.25
CA ALA A 31 5.44 1.02 -6.98
C ALA A 31 5.55 -0.08 -5.91
N GLU A 32 5.76 0.32 -4.66
CA GLU A 32 5.88 -0.56 -3.51
C GLU A 32 5.29 0.11 -2.25
N ILE A 33 4.60 -0.67 -1.41
CA ILE A 33 4.32 -0.31 -0.02
C ILE A 33 4.97 -1.35 0.89
N ARG A 34 5.75 -0.89 1.88
CA ARG A 34 6.41 -1.72 2.89
C ARG A 34 5.69 -1.59 4.21
N PHE A 35 5.51 -2.73 4.88
CA PHE A 35 4.92 -2.78 6.20
C PHE A 35 5.52 -3.90 7.06
N THR A 36 5.45 -3.70 8.36
CA THR A 36 5.95 -4.64 9.38
C THR A 36 4.82 -5.02 10.33
N HIS A 37 4.89 -6.22 10.88
CA HIS A 37 4.02 -6.61 11.98
C HIS A 37 4.70 -6.17 13.27
N ARG A 38 4.11 -5.20 13.97
CA ARG A 38 4.65 -4.68 15.23
C ARG A 38 4.21 -5.54 16.41
N ASP A 39 2.96 -6.02 16.35
CA ASP A 39 2.35 -6.92 17.33
C ASP A 39 1.47 -7.94 16.62
N GLU A 40 0.86 -8.84 17.40
CA GLU A 40 -0.07 -9.86 16.90
C GLU A 40 -1.19 -9.26 16.03
N ASN A 41 -1.71 -8.09 16.44
CA ASN A 41 -2.85 -7.46 15.80
C ASN A 41 -2.52 -6.10 15.15
N ILE A 42 -1.24 -5.71 15.08
CA ILE A 42 -0.80 -4.39 14.60
C ILE A 42 0.16 -4.51 13.42
N ILE A 43 -0.15 -3.76 12.36
CA ILE A 43 0.70 -3.56 11.19
C ILE A 43 1.17 -2.10 11.15
N ALA A 44 2.47 -1.86 11.00
CA ALA A 44 3.01 -0.52 10.73
C ALA A 44 3.25 -0.35 9.23
N ALA A 45 2.65 0.69 8.62
CA ALA A 45 2.86 1.04 7.22
C ALA A 45 4.01 2.05 7.09
N GLU A 46 5.22 1.57 6.83
CA GLU A 46 6.48 2.32 7.01
C GLU A 46 6.89 3.14 5.81
N SER A 47 6.64 2.67 4.58
CA SER A 47 7.07 3.38 3.38
C SER A 47 6.18 3.06 2.19
N THR A 48 5.86 4.07 1.38
CA THR A 48 5.24 3.90 0.06
C THR A 48 6.12 4.59 -0.98
N LYS A 49 6.53 3.87 -2.01
CA LYS A 49 7.31 4.38 -3.15
C LYS A 49 6.51 4.17 -4.42
N VAL A 50 6.46 5.18 -5.26
CA VAL A 50 5.81 5.12 -6.59
C VAL A 50 6.75 5.80 -7.57
N SER A 51 7.08 5.10 -8.66
CA SER A 51 7.86 5.61 -9.76
C SER A 51 7.19 6.84 -10.37
N GLU A 52 7.99 7.77 -10.86
CA GLU A 52 7.50 9.01 -11.47
C GLU A 52 6.59 8.74 -12.67
N THR A 53 6.84 7.65 -13.40
CA THR A 53 6.00 7.21 -14.53
C THR A 53 4.57 6.88 -14.12
N LEU A 54 4.33 6.53 -12.85
CA LEU A 54 3.02 6.21 -12.29
C LEU A 54 2.46 7.31 -11.38
N LYS A 55 3.19 8.43 -11.21
CA LYS A 55 2.74 9.56 -10.41
C LYS A 55 1.47 10.17 -11.03
N GLY A 56 0.52 10.55 -10.17
CA GLY A 56 -0.78 11.07 -10.61
C GLY A 56 -1.79 10.00 -11.07
N GLN A 57 -1.39 8.73 -11.19
CA GLN A 57 -2.30 7.64 -11.62
C GLN A 57 -3.00 6.92 -10.46
N GLY A 58 -2.87 7.43 -9.23
CA GLY A 58 -3.53 6.87 -8.03
C GLY A 58 -2.96 5.53 -7.55
N VAL A 59 -1.78 5.10 -8.06
CA VAL A 59 -1.20 3.78 -7.73
C VAL A 59 -0.85 3.65 -6.25
N GLY A 60 -0.32 4.70 -5.63
CA GLY A 60 -0.06 4.70 -4.18
C GLY A 60 -1.33 4.45 -3.36
N LYS A 61 -2.47 5.03 -3.76
CA LYS A 61 -3.75 4.79 -3.07
C LYS A 61 -4.18 3.33 -3.20
N LYS A 62 -4.02 2.71 -4.39
CA LYS A 62 -4.33 1.28 -4.61
C LYS A 62 -3.47 0.36 -3.75
N LEU A 63 -2.20 0.70 -3.53
CA LEU A 63 -1.32 -0.05 -2.63
C LEU A 63 -1.78 0.06 -1.17
N VAL A 64 -2.14 1.26 -0.72
CA VAL A 64 -2.70 1.47 0.63
C VAL A 64 -4.01 0.71 0.80
N GLU A 65 -4.91 0.77 -0.17
CA GLU A 65 -6.17 0.03 -0.16
C GLU A 65 -5.94 -1.49 -0.07
N LYS A 66 -4.94 -2.01 -0.79
CA LYS A 66 -4.56 -3.42 -0.69
C LYS A 66 -4.09 -3.79 0.71
N LEU A 67 -3.29 -2.92 1.35
CA LEU A 67 -2.84 -3.11 2.72
C LEU A 67 -4.00 -3.06 3.73
N VAL A 68 -4.94 -2.13 3.55
CA VAL A 68 -6.17 -2.02 4.35
C VAL A 68 -6.99 -3.31 4.26
N ASN A 69 -7.24 -3.80 3.04
CA ASN A 69 -8.00 -5.03 2.85
C ASN A 69 -7.27 -6.26 3.43
N TYR A 70 -5.94 -6.29 3.33
CA TYR A 70 -5.14 -7.32 4.00
C TYR A 70 -5.32 -7.26 5.52
N ALA A 71 -5.22 -6.08 6.13
CA ALA A 71 -5.42 -5.90 7.57
C ALA A 71 -6.84 -6.30 8.01
N ARG A 72 -7.89 -5.95 7.25
CA ARG A 72 -9.28 -6.38 7.52
C ARG A 72 -9.43 -7.89 7.53
N ASN A 73 -8.94 -8.57 6.49
CA ASN A 73 -9.02 -10.03 6.37
C ASN A 73 -8.28 -10.73 7.51
N GLU A 74 -7.16 -10.14 7.93
CA GLU A 74 -6.30 -10.64 8.99
C GLU A 74 -6.75 -10.21 10.40
N LYS A 75 -7.83 -9.42 10.51
CA LYS A 75 -8.34 -8.80 11.75
C LYS A 75 -7.31 -7.94 12.49
N LYS A 76 -6.45 -7.25 11.74
CA LYS A 76 -5.37 -6.38 12.24
C LYS A 76 -5.73 -4.91 12.05
N LYS A 77 -5.11 -4.06 12.87
CA LYS A 77 -5.12 -2.60 12.71
C LYS A 77 -3.82 -2.13 12.04
N ILE A 78 -3.87 -0.95 11.45
CA ILE A 78 -2.75 -0.31 10.76
C ILE A 78 -2.38 0.97 11.50
N ILE A 79 -1.11 1.10 11.87
CA ILE A 79 -0.46 2.34 12.27
C ILE A 79 0.19 2.94 11.01
N PRO A 80 -0.32 4.06 10.48
CA PRO A 80 0.30 4.73 9.34
C PRO A 80 1.54 5.52 9.77
N VAL A 81 2.74 4.98 9.54
CA VAL A 81 4.01 5.67 9.88
C VAL A 81 4.47 6.58 8.74
N CYS A 82 4.28 6.14 7.50
CA CYS A 82 4.62 6.94 6.32
C CYS A 82 3.66 8.14 6.17
N PRO A 83 4.15 9.38 5.98
CA PRO A 83 3.30 10.57 5.81
C PRO A 83 2.29 10.46 4.66
N PHE A 84 2.66 9.78 3.57
CA PHE A 84 1.73 9.52 2.46
C PHE A 84 0.55 8.65 2.90
N VAL A 85 0.81 7.63 3.72
CA VAL A 85 -0.23 6.73 4.22
C VAL A 85 -1.10 7.48 5.23
N VAL A 86 -0.52 8.26 6.14
CA VAL A 86 -1.27 9.14 7.07
C VAL A 86 -2.23 10.03 6.30
N ALA A 87 -1.73 10.79 5.33
CA ALA A 87 -2.56 11.69 4.52
C ALA A 87 -3.65 10.94 3.72
N THR A 88 -3.38 9.68 3.33
CA THR A 88 -4.38 8.84 2.65
C THR A 88 -5.49 8.41 3.60
N PHE A 89 -5.14 8.03 4.84
CA PHE A 89 -6.10 7.65 5.89
C PHE A 89 -6.95 8.85 6.33
N GLU A 90 -6.34 10.02 6.54
CA GLU A 90 -7.07 11.25 6.88
C GLU A 90 -8.12 11.63 5.83
N LYS A 91 -7.81 11.43 4.55
CA LYS A 91 -8.70 11.76 3.43
C LYS A 91 -9.70 10.65 3.09
N THR A 92 -9.60 9.48 3.73
CA THR A 92 -10.42 8.31 3.40
C THR A 92 -11.09 7.77 4.66
N PRO A 93 -12.26 8.32 5.06
CA PRO A 93 -12.99 7.92 6.26
C PRO A 93 -13.32 6.41 6.30
N GLU A 94 -13.45 5.79 5.12
CA GLU A 94 -13.69 4.35 4.98
C GLU A 94 -12.58 3.49 5.59
N TYR A 95 -11.38 4.02 5.85
CA TYR A 95 -10.27 3.27 6.45
C TYR A 95 -10.25 3.36 7.98
N ALA A 96 -11.18 4.10 8.59
CA ALA A 96 -11.24 4.29 10.03
C ALA A 96 -11.41 2.99 10.81
N ASP A 97 -12.00 1.96 10.21
CA ASP A 97 -12.22 0.64 10.82
C ASP A 97 -10.91 -0.10 11.11
N VAL A 98 -9.86 0.12 10.32
CA VAL A 98 -8.53 -0.48 10.54
C VAL A 98 -7.51 0.53 11.06
N TRP A 99 -7.87 1.81 11.21
CA TRP A 99 -6.92 2.82 11.65
C TRP A 99 -6.63 2.71 13.15
N GLN A 100 -5.39 2.41 13.51
CA GLN A 100 -4.85 2.63 14.84
C GLN A 100 -4.16 4.00 14.86
N LYS A 101 -4.71 4.93 15.63
CA LYS A 101 -4.02 6.17 15.96
C LYS A 101 -3.02 5.86 17.07
N GLU A 102 -1.79 6.34 16.90
CA GLU A 102 -0.76 6.30 17.95
C GLU A 102 -1.13 7.27 19.09
#